data_AF-A0A914CS10-F1
#
_entry.id   AF-A0A914CS10-F1
#
_cell.length_a   1.000
_cell.length_b   1.000
_cell.length_c   1.000
_cell.angle_alpha   90.00
_cell.angle_beta   90.00
_cell.angle_gamma   90.00
#
_symmetry.space_group_name_H-M   'P 1'
#
loop_
_entity.id
_entity.type
_entity.pdbx_description
1 polymer ?
#
loop_
_entity_poly.entity_id
_entity_poly.type
_entity_poly.pdbx_seq_one_letter_code
_entity_poly.pdbx_strand_id
1 'polypeptide(L)'
;MDTLRAHLIPWTHTIFGDDEWTFQQDGALAHKARETQDFLRDNCPDVITVDVHWRNANGEWPPNSPDLNPLDYAIWSILMEKACQKPHPNVESLKRALKKAWKEITLADLVKIVDNFSKRLQVCIDANGGHFE
;
A
#
# COMPACT_ATOMS: atom_id res chain seq x y z
N MET A 1 5.00 -11.08 10.48
CA MET A 1 5.20 -10.17 11.64
C MET A 1 6.57 -9.50 11.64
N ASP A 2 7.66 -10.23 11.37
CA ASP A 2 9.04 -9.71 11.46
C ASP A 2 9.27 -8.40 10.70
N THR A 3 8.74 -8.27 9.47
CA THR A 3 8.88 -7.04 8.68
C THR A 3 8.24 -5.82 9.36
N LEU A 4 7.03 -5.95 9.90
CA LEU A 4 6.33 -4.85 10.55
C LEU A 4 7.10 -4.39 11.80
N ARG A 5 7.55 -5.35 12.62
CA ARG A 5 8.27 -5.07 13.85
C ARG A 5 9.68 -4.51 13.60
N ALA A 6 10.42 -5.10 12.67
CA ALA A 6 11.83 -4.76 12.45
C ALA A 6 12.03 -3.52 11.55
N HIS A 7 11.04 -3.19 10.71
CA HIS A 7 11.20 -2.15 9.70
C HIS A 7 10.11 -1.08 9.76
N LEU A 8 8.82 -1.46 9.79
CA LEU A 8 7.74 -0.47 9.73
C LEU A 8 7.75 0.44 10.95
N ILE A 9 7.60 -0.12 12.16
CA ILE A 9 7.44 0.68 13.39
C ILE A 9 8.65 1.59 13.67
N PRO A 10 9.91 1.12 13.58
CA PRO A 10 11.05 2.03 13.77
C PRO A 10 11.10 3.16 12.72
N TRP A 11 10.70 2.85 11.48
CA TRP A 11 10.69 3.83 10.40
C TRP A 11 9.59 4.89 10.58
N THR A 12 8.39 4.50 11.02
CA THR A 12 7.30 5.46 11.25
C THR A 12 7.65 6.47 12.34
N HIS A 13 8.28 6.05 13.44
CA HIS A 13 8.78 6.98 14.47
C HIS A 13 9.81 7.98 13.92
N THR A 14 10.60 7.58 12.91
CA THR A 14 11.61 8.46 12.30
C THR A 14 10.98 9.49 11.37
N ILE A 15 9.89 9.14 10.68
CA ILE A 15 9.27 9.98 9.66
C ILE A 15 8.16 10.86 10.21
N PHE A 16 7.28 10.29 11.03
CA PHE A 16 6.09 10.97 11.54
C PHE A 16 6.29 11.55 12.94
N GLY A 17 7.25 11.03 13.72
CA GLY A 17 7.43 11.47 15.10
C GLY A 17 6.15 11.28 15.91
N ASP A 18 5.56 12.39 16.35
CA ASP A 18 4.31 12.46 17.11
C ASP A 18 3.08 12.80 16.24
N ASP A 19 3.24 12.97 14.92
CA ASP A 19 2.14 13.28 14.01
C ASP A 19 1.17 12.09 13.89
N GLU A 20 -0.11 12.36 13.64
CA GLU A 20 -1.12 11.33 13.35
C GLU A 20 -0.94 10.76 11.94
N TRP A 21 -1.14 9.45 11.82
CA TRP A 21 -1.09 8.74 10.54
C TRP A 21 -1.95 7.47 10.57
N THR A 22 -2.43 7.07 9.40
CA THR A 22 -3.24 5.85 9.26
C THR A 22 -2.47 4.81 8.46
N PHE A 23 -2.39 3.59 8.98
CA PHE A 23 -1.85 2.45 8.24
C PHE A 23 -2.89 1.87 7.28
N GLN A 24 -2.49 1.62 6.04
CA GLN A 24 -3.33 0.95 5.04
C GLN A 24 -2.63 -0.31 4.51
N GLN A 25 -3.41 -1.38 4.33
CA GLN A 25 -2.99 -2.61 3.66
C GLN A 25 -4.19 -3.27 2.95
N ASP A 26 -3.91 -4.18 2.01
CA ASP A 26 -4.94 -4.95 1.33
C ASP A 26 -5.44 -6.14 2.16
N GLY A 27 -6.48 -6.80 1.65
CA GLY A 27 -7.11 -7.95 2.28
C GLY A 27 -6.40 -9.30 2.08
N ALA A 28 -5.09 -9.35 1.83
CA ALA A 28 -4.38 -10.63 1.68
C ALA A 28 -4.49 -11.50 2.95
N LEU A 29 -4.43 -12.83 2.81
CA LEU A 29 -4.66 -13.76 3.94
C LEU A 29 -3.71 -13.52 5.12
N ALA A 30 -2.44 -13.20 4.85
CA ALA A 30 -1.47 -12.89 5.89
C ALA A 30 -1.83 -11.60 6.64
N HIS A 31 -2.38 -10.60 5.95
CA HIS A 31 -2.81 -9.34 6.55
C HIS A 31 -4.06 -9.51 7.40
N LYS A 32 -4.96 -10.42 7.02
CA LYS A 32 -6.19 -10.75 7.77
C LYS A 32 -5.94 -11.60 9.02
N ALA A 33 -4.73 -12.14 9.21
CA ALA A 33 -4.41 -12.95 10.37
C ALA A 33 -4.62 -12.15 11.67
N ARG A 34 -5.23 -12.79 12.67
CA ARG A 34 -5.53 -12.14 13.96
C ARG A 34 -4.29 -11.50 14.59
N GLU A 35 -3.17 -12.21 14.59
CA GLU A 35 -1.90 -11.70 15.14
C GLU A 35 -1.41 -10.43 14.42
N THR A 36 -1.58 -10.36 13.10
CA THR A 36 -1.20 -9.17 12.32
C THR A 36 -2.11 -7.99 12.63
N GLN A 37 -3.42 -8.24 12.71
CA GLN A 37 -4.41 -7.21 13.03
C GLN A 37 -4.27 -6.70 14.48
N ASP A 38 -4.05 -7.60 15.45
CA ASP A 38 -3.79 -7.24 16.85
C ASP A 38 -2.53 -6.37 16.95
N PHE A 39 -1.43 -6.79 16.30
CA PHE A 39 -0.19 -6.01 16.31
C PHE A 39 -0.34 -4.61 15.72
N LEU A 40 -1.04 -4.46 14.60
CA LEU A 40 -1.23 -3.15 13.98
C LEU A 40 -2.08 -2.23 14.87
N ARG A 41 -3.14 -2.74 15.50
CA ARG A 41 -3.93 -1.99 16.49
C ARG A 41 -3.10 -1.52 17.68
N ASP A 42 -2.17 -2.35 18.14
CA ASP A 42 -1.36 -2.04 19.33
C ASP A 42 -0.20 -1.08 19.03
N ASN A 43 0.20 -0.91 17.76
CA ASN A 43 1.43 -0.20 17.38
C ASN A 43 1.23 0.93 16.35
N CYS A 44 0.03 1.11 15.81
CA CYS A 44 -0.29 2.20 14.88
C CYS A 44 -1.38 3.09 15.52
N PRO A 45 -1.32 4.42 15.32
CA PRO A 45 -2.32 5.32 15.89
C PRO A 45 -3.70 5.13 15.24
N ASP A 46 -3.72 4.81 13.94
CA ASP A 46 -4.93 4.44 13.22
C ASP A 46 -4.63 3.40 12.13
N VAL A 47 -5.62 2.57 11.80
CA VAL A 47 -5.48 1.48 10.83
C VAL A 47 -6.77 1.31 10.04
N ILE A 48 -6.69 1.38 8.71
CA ILE A 48 -7.80 0.95 7.84
C ILE A 48 -7.94 -0.56 7.96
N THR A 49 -9.06 -0.97 8.54
CA THR A 49 -9.35 -2.36 8.83
C THR A 49 -9.66 -3.15 7.56
N VAL A 50 -9.31 -4.44 7.57
CA VAL A 50 -9.66 -5.40 6.50
C VAL A 50 -10.66 -6.42 7.03
N ASP A 51 -11.44 -7.03 6.14
CA ASP A 51 -12.38 -8.09 6.51
C ASP A 51 -11.66 -9.30 7.12
N VAL A 52 -11.79 -9.49 8.43
CA VAL A 52 -11.23 -10.65 9.13
C VAL A 52 -12.15 -11.87 9.13
N HIS A 53 -13.43 -11.71 8.75
CA HIS A 53 -14.39 -12.79 8.72
C HIS A 53 -15.29 -12.76 7.48
N TRP A 54 -15.28 -13.84 6.70
CA TRP A 54 -16.03 -13.91 5.44
C TRP A 54 -17.55 -13.84 5.60
N ARG A 55 -18.11 -14.15 6.78
CA ARG A 55 -19.55 -14.02 7.06
C ARG A 55 -19.98 -12.67 7.62
N ASN A 56 -19.02 -11.84 8.03
CA ASN A 56 -19.27 -10.55 8.68
C ASN A 56 -18.17 -9.58 8.26
N ALA A 57 -18.22 -9.24 6.97
CA ALA A 57 -17.30 -8.33 6.31
C ALA A 57 -17.64 -6.90 6.75
N ASN A 58 -16.89 -6.40 7.73
CA ASN A 58 -17.05 -5.07 8.31
C ASN A 58 -15.73 -4.27 8.28
N GLY A 59 -14.75 -4.72 7.48
CA GLY A 59 -13.53 -3.97 7.25
C GLY A 59 -13.79 -2.75 6.37
N GLU A 60 -13.02 -1.69 6.60
CA GLU A 60 -13.10 -0.46 5.80
C GLU A 60 -12.50 -0.62 4.41
N TRP A 61 -11.46 -1.46 4.27
CA TRP A 61 -10.84 -1.72 2.98
C TRP A 61 -11.62 -2.76 2.16
N PRO A 62 -12.15 -2.40 0.98
CA PRO A 62 -12.93 -3.31 0.16
C PRO A 62 -12.05 -4.42 -0.45
N PRO A 63 -12.56 -5.67 -0.56
CA PRO A 63 -11.86 -6.74 -1.25
C PRO A 63 -11.70 -6.44 -2.76
N ASN A 64 -10.65 -6.99 -3.37
CA ASN A 64 -10.38 -6.89 -4.82
C ASN A 64 -10.41 -5.45 -5.38
N SER A 65 -9.85 -4.49 -4.64
CA SER A 65 -9.86 -3.07 -5.02
C SER A 65 -8.45 -2.52 -5.30
N PRO A 66 -7.73 -3.06 -6.31
CA PRO A 66 -6.42 -2.52 -6.69
C PRO A 66 -6.53 -1.08 -7.21
N ASP A 67 -7.68 -0.71 -7.77
CA ASP A 67 -7.95 0.64 -8.28
C ASP A 67 -7.97 1.71 -7.19
N LEU A 68 -8.02 1.30 -5.91
CA LEU A 68 -7.95 2.16 -4.75
C LEU A 68 -6.59 2.12 -4.06
N ASN A 69 -5.74 1.12 -4.32
CA ASN A 69 -4.43 0.99 -3.67
C ASN A 69 -3.35 1.82 -4.41
N PRO A 70 -2.74 2.85 -3.80
CA PRO A 70 -1.68 3.64 -4.42
C PRO A 70 -0.48 2.83 -4.92
N LEU A 71 -0.19 1.71 -4.25
CA LEU A 71 0.87 0.81 -4.70
C LEU A 71 0.50 0.16 -6.04
N ASP A 72 -0.75 -0.26 -6.20
CA ASP A 72 -1.23 -1.01 -7.37
C ASP A 72 -1.53 -0.10 -8.56
N TYR A 73 -2.31 0.96 -8.40
CA TYR A 73 -2.69 1.81 -9.53
C TYR A 73 -1.55 2.72 -10.04
N ALA A 74 -0.46 2.90 -9.27
CA ALA A 74 0.63 3.81 -9.65
C ALA A 74 2.04 3.27 -9.41
N ILE A 75 2.42 2.99 -8.15
CA ILE A 75 3.84 2.76 -7.81
C ILE A 75 4.42 1.55 -8.55
N TRP A 76 3.69 0.43 -8.62
CA TRP A 76 4.17 -0.75 -9.34
C TRP A 76 4.36 -0.47 -10.83
N SER A 77 3.43 0.25 -11.47
CA SER A 77 3.55 0.66 -12.86
C SER A 77 4.79 1.53 -13.11
N ILE A 78 5.04 2.52 -12.26
CA ILE A 78 6.24 3.39 -12.34
C ILE A 78 7.53 2.57 -12.19
N LEU A 79 7.57 1.64 -11.23
CA LEU A 79 8.74 0.79 -10.99
C LEU A 79 8.99 -0.15 -12.16
N MET A 80 7.95 -0.76 -12.72
CA MET A 80 8.07 -1.62 -13.90
C MET A 80 8.54 -0.83 -15.12
N GLU A 81 7.95 0.34 -15.39
CA GLU A 81 8.32 1.19 -16.52
C GLU A 81 9.77 1.65 -16.46
N LYS A 82 10.29 1.94 -15.26
CA LYS A 82 11.69 2.37 -15.08
C LYS A 82 12.68 1.20 -15.03
N ALA A 83 12.37 0.15 -14.27
CA ALA A 83 13.31 -0.93 -14.03
C ALA A 83 13.35 -1.93 -15.19
N CYS A 84 12.21 -2.23 -15.81
CA CYS A 84 12.07 -3.32 -16.79
C CYS A 84 12.16 -2.87 -18.25
N GLN A 85 12.69 -1.67 -18.55
CA GLN A 85 12.90 -1.19 -19.93
C GLN A 85 13.79 -2.12 -20.75
N LYS A 86 14.64 -2.90 -20.08
CA LYS A 86 15.55 -3.87 -20.68
C LYS A 86 15.56 -5.17 -19.88
N PRO A 87 15.81 -6.32 -20.52
CA PRO A 87 15.98 -7.58 -19.80
C PRO A 87 17.14 -7.52 -18.80
N HIS A 88 16.97 -8.20 -17.66
CA HIS A 88 18.03 -8.36 -16.68
C HIS A 88 18.67 -9.75 -16.77
N PRO A 89 20.00 -9.85 -16.66
CA PRO A 89 20.70 -11.13 -16.74
C PRO A 89 20.51 -12.00 -15.48
N ASN A 90 20.09 -11.40 -14.36
CA ASN A 90 19.83 -12.09 -13.10
C ASN A 90 19.01 -11.23 -12.13
N VAL A 91 18.52 -11.86 -11.06
CA VAL A 91 17.70 -11.24 -10.00
C VAL A 91 18.44 -10.08 -9.32
N GLU A 92 19.75 -10.17 -9.11
CA GLU A 92 20.51 -9.08 -8.47
C GLU A 92 20.59 -7.83 -9.32
N SER A 93 20.67 -7.99 -10.65
CA SER A 93 20.57 -6.85 -11.57
C SER A 93 19.18 -6.22 -11.53
N LEU A 94 18.10 -7.01 -11.46
CA LEU A 94 16.74 -6.51 -11.33
C LEU A 94 16.55 -5.77 -10.01
N LYS A 95 17.01 -6.33 -8.88
CA LYS A 95 16.95 -5.67 -7.56
C LYS A 95 17.66 -4.32 -7.57
N ARG A 96 18.83 -4.20 -8.21
CA ARG A 96 19.54 -2.91 -8.36
C ARG A 96 18.75 -1.91 -9.19
N ALA A 97 18.13 -2.36 -10.28
CA ALA A 97 17.30 -1.51 -11.13
C ALA A 97 16.05 -1.01 -10.39
N LEU A 98 15.34 -1.89 -9.68
CA LEU A 98 14.19 -1.53 -8.84
C LEU A 98 14.57 -0.55 -7.73
N LYS A 99 15.70 -0.78 -7.02
CA LYS A 99 16.19 0.17 -6.01
C LYS A 99 16.55 1.53 -6.59
N LYS A 100 17.08 1.57 -7.83
CA LYS A 100 17.35 2.83 -8.53
C LYS A 100 16.04 3.53 -8.89
N ALA A 101 15.10 2.82 -9.51
CA ALA A 101 13.78 3.35 -9.87
C ALA A 101 13.04 3.90 -8.65
N TRP A 102 13.05 3.18 -7.53
CA TRP A 102 12.46 3.63 -6.27
C TRP A 102 13.02 4.97 -5.79
N LYS A 103 14.34 5.15 -5.86
CA LYS A 103 15.00 6.40 -5.46
C LYS A 103 14.72 7.58 -6.39
N GLU A 104 14.25 7.32 -7.60
CA GLU A 104 13.88 8.36 -8.57
C GLU A 104 12.44 8.83 -8.40
N ILE A 105 11.60 8.11 -7.64
CA ILE A 105 10.25 8.57 -7.31
C ILE A 105 10.37 9.78 -6.38
N THR A 106 9.89 10.93 -6.85
CA THR A 106 10.00 12.17 -6.09
C THR A 106 8.84 12.34 -5.11
N LEU A 107 9.02 13.20 -4.11
CA LEU A 107 7.92 13.56 -3.20
C LEU A 107 6.73 14.18 -3.98
N ALA A 108 7.01 14.94 -5.04
CA ALA A 108 5.96 15.52 -5.88
C ALA A 108 5.15 14.45 -6.62
N ASP A 109 5.77 13.33 -7.01
CA ASP A 109 5.06 12.19 -7.59
C ASP A 109 4.18 11.51 -6.53
N LEU A 110 4.71 11.30 -5.32
CA LEU A 110 3.97 10.71 -4.21
C LEU A 110 2.74 11.54 -3.81
N VAL A 111 2.89 12.87 -3.70
CA VAL A 111 1.76 13.77 -3.41
C VAL A 111 0.68 13.65 -4.48
N LYS A 112 1.03 13.67 -5.77
CA LYS A 112 0.04 13.50 -6.85
C LYS A 112 -0.68 12.16 -6.80
N ILE A 113 0.03 11.09 -6.47
CA ILE A 113 -0.54 9.75 -6.31
C ILE A 113 -1.55 9.77 -5.17
N VAL A 114 -1.16 10.24 -3.99
CA VAL A 114 -2.03 10.32 -2.81
C VAL A 114 -3.25 11.22 -3.07
N ASP A 115 -3.05 12.40 -3.68
CA ASP A 115 -4.15 13.32 -4.03
C ASP A 115 -5.15 12.70 -5.03
N ASN A 116 -4.71 11.72 -5.81
CA ASN A 116 -5.57 11.00 -6.74
C ASN A 116 -6.46 9.96 -6.05
N PHE A 117 -6.13 9.54 -4.83
CA PHE A 117 -6.93 8.58 -4.06
C PHE A 117 -8.37 9.07 -3.86
N SER A 118 -8.57 10.32 -3.45
CA SER A 118 -9.91 10.89 -3.24
C SER A 118 -10.74 10.94 -4.53
N LYS A 119 -10.09 11.19 -5.69
CA LYS A 119 -10.76 11.15 -6.99
C LYS A 119 -11.18 9.73 -7.36
N ARG A 120 -10.30 8.75 -7.14
CA ARG A 120 -10.57 7.34 -7.37
C ARG A 120 -11.70 6.82 -6.47
N LEU A 121 -11.78 7.27 -5.21
CA LEU A 121 -12.91 6.99 -4.33
C LEU A 121 -14.23 7.51 -4.91
N GLN A 122 -14.25 8.74 -5.44
CA GLN A 122 -15.46 9.30 -6.07
C GLN A 122 -15.88 8.48 -7.29
N VAL A 123 -14.92 8.11 -8.15
CA VAL A 123 -15.21 7.27 -9.33
C VAL A 123 -15.75 5.90 -8.92
N CYS A 124 -15.21 5.29 -7.86
CA CYS A 124 -15.72 4.05 -7.30
C CYS A 124 -17.19 4.19 -6.83
N ILE A 125 -17.51 5.30 -6.14
CA ILE A 125 -18.89 5.60 -5.71
C ILE A 125 -19.81 5.77 -6.92
N ASP A 126 -19.39 6.55 -7.92
CA ASP A 126 -20.16 6.79 -9.14
C ASP A 126 -20.39 5.49 -9.94
N ALA A 127 -19.43 4.57 -9.87
CA ALA A 127 -19.52 3.21 -10.43
C ALA A 127 -20.31 2.23 -9.54
N ASN A 128 -20.86 2.67 -8.41
CA ASN A 128 -21.51 1.81 -7.40
C ASN A 128 -20.64 0.61 -6.96
N GLY A 129 -19.33 0.84 -6.76
CA GLY A 129 -18.37 -0.20 -6.39
C GLY A 129 -17.93 -1.09 -7.56
N GLY A 130 -18.31 -0.76 -8.80
CA GLY A 130 -17.80 -1.41 -10.01
C GLY A 130 -16.34 -1.06 -10.30
N HIS A 131 -15.73 -1.82 -11.22
CA HIS A 131 -14.37 -1.58 -11.70
C HIS A 131 -14.24 -0.26 -12.47
N PHE A 132 -13.10 0.42 -12.33
CA PHE A 132 -12.78 1.67 -13.01
C PHE A 132 -11.27 1.80 -13.24
N GLU A 133 -10.85 2.67 -14.16
CA GLU A 133 -9.43 2.94 -14.43
C GLU A 133 -9.09 4.42 -14.25
#